data_AF-D5VFD8-F1
#
_entry.id   AF-D5VFD8-F1
#
_cell.length_a   1.000
_cell.length_b   1.000
_cell.length_c   1.000
_cell.angle_alpha   90.00
_cell.angle_beta   90.00
_cell.angle_gamma   90.00
#
_symmetry.space_group_name_H-M   'P 1'
#
loop_
_entity.id
_entity.type
_entity.pdbx_description
1 polymer ?
#
loop_
_entity_poly.entity_id
_entity_poly.type
_entity_poly.pdbx_seq_one_letter_code
_entity_poly.pdbx_strand_id
1 'polypeptide(L)'
;MRLKAAPSLGEALPVWLKIGLLGFGGPAGQIALLHKEIVETRDWVDEDEFARALSFCMLLPGPEAQQLATWLGWRLHGIRGGVAAGLLFVLPGLLVMLGLSALYVAHGRSDWAAPVLLGLKAAVVALVLQALLKIGKRAVKDRLSAFVCAAAFVLLAFTAAPFPLVVLGAGALGWLTAGNGEEAIADASRPATGRPRTALVCLALWLAPIGLAWLLAPGSALAWMGLAFGGLAAISFGGAYAALAYLGQAASAFGWLTTTQMLDGLGLAETTPGPLILVFVFVGFVGAYQTAAPEWAWVLAVLGGVMAAWTTFAPSFLWIFAGGPLFERWGRRPRPARALALISAAAVGVIGQLALWFALHLMFRSGHTLEAGPLRLMLPDPASLDYAALGLTALALALLSRLPMLAMIAVMIVAGVLLKAVGFS
;
A
#
# COMPACT_ATOMS: atom_id res chain seq x y z
N MET A 1 0.46 25.36 -22.32
CA MET A 1 1.02 24.83 -21.06
C MET A 1 2.50 25.18 -21.00
N ARG A 2 2.91 26.01 -20.04
CA ARG A 2 4.29 26.50 -19.89
C ARG A 2 4.84 26.00 -18.55
N LEU A 3 5.93 25.22 -18.59
CA LEU A 3 6.77 24.99 -17.41
C LEU A 3 7.35 26.34 -16.98
N LYS A 4 7.18 26.72 -15.72
CA LYS A 4 7.79 27.92 -15.17
C LYS A 4 9.17 27.54 -14.66
N ALA A 5 10.19 27.79 -15.48
CA ALA A 5 11.62 27.55 -15.21
C ALA A 5 11.93 26.15 -14.64
N ALA A 6 11.96 25.13 -15.51
CA ALA A 6 12.35 23.79 -15.09
C ALA A 6 13.79 23.78 -14.53
N PRO A 7 14.02 23.22 -13.33
CA PRO A 7 15.35 23.14 -12.72
C PRO A 7 16.28 22.26 -13.55
N SER A 8 17.58 22.29 -13.30
CA SER A 8 18.47 21.23 -13.76
C SER A 8 18.15 19.89 -13.06
N LEU A 9 18.54 18.77 -13.67
CA LEU A 9 18.35 17.45 -13.05
C LEU A 9 19.10 17.37 -11.71
N GLY A 10 20.29 17.96 -11.62
CA GLY A 10 21.10 17.99 -10.40
C GLY A 10 20.42 18.72 -9.25
N GLU A 11 19.72 19.82 -9.53
CA GLU A 11 18.92 20.55 -8.53
C GLU A 11 17.66 19.80 -8.12
N ALA A 12 17.10 18.96 -9.01
CA ALA A 12 15.90 18.19 -8.72
C ALA A 12 16.17 16.96 -7.83
N LEU A 13 17.34 16.31 -7.96
CA LEU A 13 17.68 15.09 -7.20
C LEU A 13 17.57 15.26 -5.66
N PRO A 14 18.14 16.30 -5.03
CA PRO A 14 17.98 16.54 -3.59
C PRO A 14 16.53 16.73 -3.17
N VAL A 15 15.70 17.29 -4.05
CA VAL A 15 14.28 17.54 -3.77
C VAL A 15 13.51 16.22 -3.76
N TRP A 16 13.75 15.36 -4.75
CA TRP A 16 13.15 14.02 -4.76
C TRP A 16 13.58 13.18 -3.55
N LEU A 17 14.86 13.26 -3.19
CA LEU A 17 15.37 12.60 -1.99
C LEU A 17 14.74 13.16 -0.71
N LYS A 18 14.61 14.49 -0.59
CA LYS A 18 13.91 15.14 0.52
C LYS A 18 12.46 14.68 0.63
N ILE A 19 11.74 14.59 -0.50
CA ILE A 19 10.36 14.10 -0.53
C ILE A 19 10.32 12.63 -0.06
N GLY A 20 11.26 11.79 -0.52
CA GLY A 20 11.37 10.40 -0.07
C GLY A 20 11.69 10.26 1.42
N LEU A 21 12.52 11.14 1.99
CA LEU A 21 12.88 11.14 3.42
C LEU A 21 11.78 11.70 4.33
N LEU A 22 10.95 12.61 3.82
CA LEU A 22 9.92 13.31 4.60
C LEU A 22 8.50 12.83 4.28
N GLY A 23 8.34 11.83 3.41
CA GLY A 23 7.07 11.33 2.90
C GLY A 23 6.24 10.52 3.90
N PHE A 24 5.94 11.09 5.07
CA PHE A 24 5.11 10.49 6.11
C PHE A 24 3.61 10.86 5.93
N GLY A 25 2.72 10.15 6.63
CA GLY A 25 1.29 10.49 6.68
C GLY A 25 0.43 9.81 5.62
N GLY A 26 0.88 8.66 5.11
CA GLY A 26 0.19 7.89 4.08
C GLY A 26 0.06 8.65 2.74
N PRO A 27 -0.78 8.15 1.80
CA PRO A 27 -0.89 8.71 0.46
C PRO A 27 -1.23 10.21 0.45
N ALA A 28 -2.12 10.65 1.35
CA ALA A 28 -2.52 12.05 1.42
C ALA A 28 -1.41 12.98 1.93
N GLY A 29 -0.65 12.55 2.94
CA GLY A 29 0.51 13.32 3.44
C GLY A 29 1.60 13.43 2.38
N GLN A 30 1.87 12.34 1.67
CA GLN A 30 2.84 12.32 0.58
C GLN A 30 2.44 13.19 -0.61
N ILE A 31 1.17 13.13 -1.03
CA ILE A 31 0.65 14.00 -2.11
C ILE A 31 0.70 15.46 -1.68
N ALA A 32 0.36 15.78 -0.44
CA ALA A 32 0.47 17.14 0.10
C ALA A 32 1.92 17.63 0.13
N LEU A 33 2.87 16.77 0.49
CA LEU A 33 4.31 17.09 0.46
C LEU A 33 4.80 17.32 -0.99
N LEU A 34 4.39 16.47 -1.93
CA LEU A 34 4.68 16.64 -3.35
C LEU A 34 4.14 17.97 -3.87
N HIS A 35 2.90 18.30 -3.55
CA HIS A 35 2.26 19.57 -3.92
C HIS A 35 3.03 20.76 -3.33
N LYS A 36 3.26 20.74 -2.02
CA LYS A 36 4.02 21.79 -1.32
C LYS A 36 5.40 22.02 -1.91
N GLU A 37 6.18 20.97 -2.17
CA GLU A 37 7.56 21.11 -2.62
C GLU A 37 7.69 21.48 -4.11
N ILE A 38 6.77 21.01 -4.96
CA ILE A 38 6.87 21.13 -6.42
C ILE A 38 6.02 22.29 -6.96
N VAL A 39 4.84 22.52 -6.39
CA VAL A 39 3.90 23.58 -6.79
C VAL A 39 4.13 24.82 -5.93
N GLU A 40 3.93 24.75 -4.62
CA GLU A 40 3.93 25.95 -3.76
C GLU A 40 5.33 26.55 -3.54
N THR A 41 6.31 25.72 -3.19
CA THR A 41 7.64 26.19 -2.77
C THR A 41 8.52 26.56 -3.96
N ARG A 42 8.39 25.81 -5.07
CA ARG A 42 9.30 25.91 -6.22
C ARG A 42 8.65 26.37 -7.51
N ASP A 43 7.32 26.35 -7.59
CA ASP A 43 6.55 26.73 -8.78
C ASP A 43 7.05 26.05 -10.07
N TRP A 44 7.52 24.79 -9.98
CA TRP A 44 8.01 24.03 -11.14
C TRP A 44 6.86 23.53 -12.04
N VAL A 45 5.70 23.29 -11.44
CA VAL A 45 4.47 22.79 -12.07
C VAL A 45 3.29 23.59 -11.54
N ASP A 46 2.35 23.94 -12.40
CA ASP A 46 1.15 24.69 -11.99
C ASP A 46 0.08 23.79 -11.33
N GLU A 47 -0.86 24.44 -10.63
CA GLU A 47 -1.94 23.77 -9.88
C GLU A 47 -2.78 22.85 -10.77
N ASP A 48 -3.13 23.33 -11.97
CA ASP A 48 -3.98 22.59 -12.90
C ASP A 48 -3.26 21.34 -13.43
N GLU A 49 -1.96 21.44 -13.71
CA GLU A 49 -1.13 20.34 -14.17
C GLU A 49 -0.92 19.30 -13.07
N PHE A 50 -0.68 19.75 -11.84
CA PHE A 50 -0.62 18.86 -10.69
C PHE A 50 -1.94 18.12 -10.48
N ALA A 51 -3.08 18.82 -10.50
CA ALA A 51 -4.40 18.22 -10.31
C ALA A 51 -4.75 17.21 -11.41
N ARG A 52 -4.40 17.50 -12.68
CA ARG A 52 -4.54 16.54 -13.79
C ARG A 52 -3.66 15.32 -13.60
N ALA A 53 -2.39 15.50 -13.25
CA ALA A 53 -1.46 14.40 -13.02
C ALA A 53 -1.91 13.50 -11.88
N LEU A 54 -2.40 14.09 -10.78
CA LEU A 54 -2.96 13.36 -9.66
C LEU A 54 -4.19 12.55 -10.10
N SER A 55 -5.12 13.19 -10.81
CA SER A 55 -6.32 12.52 -11.32
C SER A 55 -5.98 11.34 -12.22
N PHE A 56 -4.95 11.49 -13.06
CA PHE A 56 -4.44 10.41 -13.90
C PHE A 56 -3.84 9.27 -13.07
N CYS A 57 -2.97 9.56 -12.09
CA CYS A 57 -2.35 8.53 -11.23
C CYS A 57 -3.39 7.77 -10.39
N MET A 58 -4.50 8.40 -10.00
CA MET A 58 -5.59 7.73 -9.29
C MET A 58 -6.35 6.69 -10.15
N LEU A 59 -6.17 6.70 -11.48
CA LEU A 59 -6.74 5.70 -12.39
C LEU A 59 -5.81 4.50 -12.61
N LEU A 60 -4.55 4.61 -12.23
CA LEU A 60 -3.54 3.57 -12.44
C LEU A 60 -3.51 2.60 -11.26
N PRO A 61 -3.19 1.31 -11.50
CA PRO A 61 -2.94 0.38 -10.40
C PRO A 61 -1.57 0.68 -9.77
N GLY A 62 -1.51 0.66 -8.44
CA GLY A 62 -0.28 0.85 -7.67
C GLY A 62 -0.28 2.08 -6.75
N PRO A 63 0.88 2.42 -6.16
CA PRO A 63 1.00 3.48 -5.17
C PRO A 63 0.96 4.87 -5.81
N GLU A 64 -0.13 5.61 -5.57
CA GLU A 64 -0.48 6.82 -6.32
C GLU A 64 0.55 7.95 -6.11
N ALA A 65 1.08 8.10 -4.89
CA ALA A 65 2.07 9.14 -4.58
C ALA A 65 3.40 8.89 -5.30
N GLN A 66 3.85 7.64 -5.39
CA GLN A 66 5.06 7.29 -6.13
C GLN A 66 4.86 7.50 -7.63
N GLN A 67 3.70 7.12 -8.15
CA GLN A 67 3.34 7.36 -9.56
C GLN A 67 3.31 8.84 -9.90
N LEU A 68 2.75 9.67 -9.02
CA LEU A 68 2.74 11.12 -9.17
C LEU A 68 4.17 11.69 -9.16
N ALA A 69 5.03 11.25 -8.23
CA ALA A 69 6.44 11.64 -8.21
C ALA A 69 7.14 11.25 -9.52
N THR A 70 6.95 10.02 -10.01
CA THR A 70 7.49 9.54 -11.28
C THR A 70 6.96 10.36 -12.46
N TRP A 71 5.67 10.72 -12.47
CA TRP A 71 5.08 11.54 -13.51
C TRP A 71 5.65 12.95 -13.52
N LEU A 72 5.75 13.60 -12.35
CA LEU A 72 6.31 14.95 -12.21
C LEU A 72 7.79 14.98 -12.60
N GLY A 73 8.57 14.00 -12.15
CA GLY A 73 9.97 13.85 -12.58
C GLY A 73 10.08 13.59 -14.09
N TRP A 74 9.19 12.78 -14.64
CA TRP A 74 9.13 12.51 -16.08
C TRP A 74 8.81 13.77 -16.87
N ARG A 75 7.91 14.59 -16.33
CA ARG A 75 7.51 15.85 -16.94
C ARG A 75 8.65 16.87 -16.95
N LEU A 76 9.45 16.93 -15.89
CA LEU A 76 10.55 17.89 -15.76
C LEU A 76 11.81 17.48 -16.55
N HIS A 77 12.19 16.19 -16.57
CA HIS A 77 13.45 15.75 -17.21
C HIS A 77 13.33 14.47 -18.06
N GLY A 78 12.14 14.17 -18.57
CA GLY A 78 11.89 12.97 -19.36
C GLY A 78 12.12 11.68 -18.54
N ILE A 79 12.40 10.56 -19.22
CA ILE A 79 12.52 9.23 -18.57
C ILE A 79 13.53 9.25 -17.41
N ARG A 80 14.64 9.99 -17.56
CA ARG A 80 15.68 10.09 -16.52
C ARG A 80 15.14 10.74 -15.24
N GLY A 81 14.38 11.83 -15.37
CA GLY A 81 13.73 12.48 -14.24
C GLY A 81 12.68 11.60 -13.59
N GLY A 82 11.88 10.89 -14.39
CA GLY A 82 10.84 10.00 -13.86
C GLY A 82 11.41 8.81 -13.09
N VAL A 83 12.47 8.18 -13.62
CA VAL A 83 13.21 7.12 -12.93
C VAL A 83 13.83 7.65 -11.64
N ALA A 84 14.52 8.78 -11.69
CA ALA A 84 15.15 9.36 -10.51
C ALA A 84 14.13 9.72 -9.43
N ALA A 85 13.05 10.42 -9.79
CA ALA A 85 12.00 10.82 -8.85
C ALA A 85 11.30 9.61 -8.22
N GLY A 86 10.92 8.61 -9.04
CA GLY A 86 10.28 7.39 -8.53
C GLY A 86 11.17 6.58 -7.61
N LEU A 87 12.44 6.39 -7.96
CA LEU A 87 13.38 5.63 -7.14
C LEU A 87 13.72 6.38 -5.84
N LEU A 88 14.02 7.67 -5.89
CA LEU A 88 14.36 8.46 -4.70
C LEU A 88 13.17 8.65 -3.76
N PHE A 89 11.95 8.53 -4.27
CA PHE A 89 10.74 8.52 -3.44
C PHE A 89 10.61 7.23 -2.60
N VAL A 90 11.05 6.08 -3.12
CA VAL A 90 10.90 4.77 -2.47
C VAL A 90 12.15 4.36 -1.68
N LEU A 91 13.33 4.66 -2.19
CA LEU A 91 14.61 4.15 -1.70
C LEU A 91 14.87 4.44 -0.22
N PRO A 92 14.60 5.65 0.33
CA PRO A 92 14.80 5.91 1.75
C PRO A 92 13.93 5.00 2.63
N GLY A 93 12.65 4.89 2.30
CA GLY A 93 11.72 4.01 3.01
C GLY A 93 12.08 2.53 2.90
N LEU A 94 12.52 2.09 1.72
CA LEU A 94 13.02 0.73 1.50
C LEU A 94 14.20 0.42 2.43
N LEU A 95 15.20 1.29 2.50
CA LEU A 95 16.38 1.08 3.34
C LEU A 95 16.02 1.04 4.82
N VAL A 96 15.14 1.96 5.28
CA VAL A 96 14.62 1.94 6.65
C VAL A 96 13.87 0.64 6.93
N MET A 97 12.99 0.21 6.03
CA MET A 97 12.20 -0.99 6.25
C MET A 97 13.03 -2.27 6.23
N LEU A 98 14.06 -2.36 5.38
CA LEU A 98 15.03 -3.45 5.42
C LEU A 98 15.78 -3.48 6.76
N GLY A 99 16.21 -2.31 7.25
CA GLY A 99 16.85 -2.17 8.56
C GLY A 99 15.95 -2.59 9.72
N LEU A 100 14.68 -2.15 9.72
CA LEU A 100 13.69 -2.52 10.72
C LEU A 100 13.34 -4.02 10.65
N SER A 101 13.28 -4.60 9.45
CA SER A 101 13.06 -6.04 9.26
C SER A 101 14.23 -6.87 9.80
N ALA A 102 15.47 -6.44 9.52
CA ALA A 102 16.66 -7.05 10.07
C ALA A 102 16.70 -6.95 11.61
N LEU A 103 16.36 -5.79 12.16
CA LEU A 103 16.27 -5.58 13.60
C LEU A 103 15.19 -6.47 14.22
N TYR A 104 14.04 -6.60 13.57
CA TYR A 104 12.94 -7.47 14.01
C TYR A 104 13.36 -8.95 14.06
N VAL A 105 14.03 -9.44 13.02
CA VAL A 105 14.50 -10.84 12.98
C VAL A 105 15.57 -11.09 14.05
N ALA A 106 16.50 -10.15 14.24
CA ALA A 106 17.60 -10.32 15.20
C ALA A 106 17.18 -10.11 16.66
N HIS A 107 16.27 -9.16 16.94
CA HIS A 107 15.97 -8.68 18.29
C HIS A 107 14.48 -8.66 18.64
N GLY A 108 13.59 -9.11 17.75
CA GLY A 108 12.14 -9.10 17.98
C GLY A 108 11.66 -9.98 19.14
N ARG A 109 12.54 -10.87 19.64
CA ARG A 109 12.30 -11.70 20.84
C ARG A 109 12.85 -11.10 22.13
N SER A 110 13.41 -9.88 22.08
CA SER A 110 13.88 -9.18 23.27
C SER A 110 12.74 -8.71 24.16
N ASP A 111 13.01 -8.55 25.45
CA ASP A 111 12.00 -8.13 26.43
C ASP A 111 11.37 -6.76 26.11
N TRP A 112 12.07 -5.89 25.39
CA TRP A 112 11.57 -4.55 25.06
C TRP A 112 10.84 -4.51 23.71
N ALA A 113 10.97 -5.53 22.86
CA ALA A 113 10.30 -5.56 21.56
C ALA A 113 8.77 -5.67 21.72
N ALA A 114 8.29 -6.58 22.57
CA ALA A 114 6.86 -6.80 22.78
C ALA A 114 6.08 -5.52 23.18
N PRO A 115 6.49 -4.74 24.21
CA PRO A 115 5.76 -3.53 24.59
C PRO A 115 5.83 -2.42 23.53
N VAL A 116 6.97 -2.27 22.84
CA VAL A 116 7.11 -1.31 21.72
C VAL A 116 6.14 -1.67 20.60
N LEU A 117 6.10 -2.95 20.21
CA LEU A 117 5.22 -3.46 19.17
C LEU A 117 3.75 -3.38 19.58
N LEU A 118 3.41 -3.56 20.85
CA LEU A 118 2.04 -3.40 21.35
C LEU A 118 1.53 -1.97 21.15
N GLY A 119 2.31 -0.98 21.60
CA GLY A 119 1.99 0.44 21.39
C GLY A 119 1.83 0.77 19.90
N LEU A 120 2.74 0.23 19.08
CA LEU A 120 2.73 0.43 17.64
C LEU A 120 1.50 -0.20 16.96
N LYS A 121 1.13 -1.43 17.32
CA LYS A 121 -0.10 -2.09 16.82
C LYS A 121 -1.36 -1.32 17.18
N ALA A 122 -1.44 -0.80 18.40
CA ALA A 122 -2.57 0.03 18.81
C ALA A 122 -2.68 1.33 17.98
N ALA A 123 -1.53 1.97 17.69
CA ALA A 123 -1.48 3.12 16.79
C ALA A 123 -1.98 2.76 15.37
N VAL A 124 -1.55 1.61 14.83
CA VAL A 124 -1.97 1.11 13.51
C VAL A 124 -3.48 0.94 13.44
N VAL A 125 -4.12 0.34 14.45
CA VAL A 125 -5.59 0.18 14.46
C VAL A 125 -6.29 1.53 14.29
N ALA A 126 -5.84 2.56 15.03
CA ALA A 126 -6.38 3.90 14.90
C ALA A 126 -6.12 4.51 13.50
N LEU A 127 -4.94 4.31 12.92
CA LEU A 127 -4.59 4.79 11.57
C LEU A 127 -5.39 4.10 10.48
N VAL A 128 -5.57 2.77 10.56
CA VAL A 128 -6.40 2.01 9.62
C VAL A 128 -7.86 2.47 9.69
N LEU A 129 -8.40 2.70 10.89
CA LEU A 129 -9.75 3.27 11.06
C LEU A 129 -9.84 4.69 10.49
N GLN A 130 -8.82 5.53 10.66
CA GLN A 130 -8.75 6.84 10.04
C GLN A 130 -8.79 6.75 8.51
N ALA A 131 -8.00 5.83 7.95
CA ALA A 131 -7.93 5.57 6.52
C ALA A 131 -9.27 5.08 5.98
N LEU A 132 -9.93 4.16 6.69
CA LEU A 132 -11.27 3.66 6.36
C LEU A 132 -12.28 4.81 6.23
N LEU A 133 -12.33 5.69 7.23
CA LEU A 133 -13.26 6.83 7.24
C LEU A 133 -12.94 7.85 6.13
N LYS A 134 -11.65 8.14 5.93
CA LYS A 134 -11.19 9.14 4.95
C LYS A 134 -11.39 8.66 3.50
N ILE A 135 -11.03 7.42 3.22
CA ILE A 135 -11.16 6.80 1.89
C ILE A 135 -12.64 6.48 1.64
N GLY A 136 -13.37 5.98 2.63
CA GLY A 136 -14.81 5.73 2.56
C GLY A 136 -15.61 6.95 2.11
N LYS A 137 -15.37 8.13 2.71
CA LYS A 137 -15.98 9.40 2.30
C LYS A 137 -15.71 9.77 0.84
N ARG A 138 -14.60 9.31 0.26
CA ARG A 138 -14.19 9.61 -1.12
C ARG A 138 -14.70 8.58 -2.12
N ALA A 139 -14.67 7.28 -1.78
CA ALA A 139 -15.01 6.21 -2.70
C ALA A 139 -16.51 5.82 -2.69
N VAL A 140 -17.21 6.00 -1.56
CA VAL A 140 -18.64 5.67 -1.44
C VAL A 140 -19.46 6.93 -1.68
N LYS A 141 -20.02 7.07 -2.88
CA LYS A 141 -20.75 8.27 -3.34
C LYS A 141 -22.24 8.06 -3.57
N ASP A 142 -22.66 6.83 -3.83
CA ASP A 142 -24.05 6.47 -4.15
C ASP A 142 -24.45 5.13 -3.53
N ARG A 143 -25.75 4.81 -3.57
CA ARG A 143 -26.32 3.60 -2.95
C ARG A 143 -25.68 2.31 -3.47
N LEU A 144 -25.33 2.22 -4.74
CA LEU A 144 -24.69 1.03 -5.30
C LEU A 144 -23.26 0.90 -4.78
N SER A 145 -22.50 2.00 -4.74
CA SER A 145 -21.14 1.97 -4.15
C SER A 145 -21.17 1.59 -2.66
N ALA A 146 -22.18 2.02 -1.91
CA ALA A 146 -22.36 1.65 -0.50
C ALA A 146 -22.71 0.16 -0.36
N PHE A 147 -23.59 -0.37 -1.21
CA PHE A 147 -23.90 -1.80 -1.26
C PHE A 147 -22.67 -2.64 -1.59
N VAL A 148 -21.88 -2.26 -2.61
CA VAL A 148 -20.65 -2.97 -2.99
C VAL A 148 -19.62 -2.94 -1.87
N CYS A 149 -19.44 -1.79 -1.20
CA CYS A 149 -18.58 -1.68 -0.03
C CYS A 149 -19.01 -2.65 1.08
N ALA A 150 -20.29 -2.67 1.44
CA ALA A 150 -20.82 -3.55 2.48
C ALA A 150 -20.72 -5.03 2.08
N ALA A 151 -21.05 -5.37 0.83
CA ALA A 151 -20.94 -6.73 0.31
C ALA A 151 -19.49 -7.21 0.31
N ALA A 152 -18.52 -6.39 -0.12
CA ALA A 152 -17.11 -6.73 -0.08
C ALA A 152 -16.62 -6.96 1.35
N PHE A 153 -17.02 -6.10 2.30
CA PHE A 153 -16.74 -6.29 3.72
C PHE A 153 -17.30 -7.63 4.22
N VAL A 154 -18.58 -7.91 3.99
CA VAL A 154 -19.24 -9.13 4.46
C VAL A 154 -18.61 -10.39 3.87
N LEU A 155 -18.40 -10.40 2.54
CA LEU A 155 -17.79 -11.53 1.85
C LEU A 155 -16.39 -11.83 2.40
N LEU A 156 -15.56 -10.82 2.61
CA LEU A 156 -14.19 -11.04 3.06
C LEU A 156 -14.07 -11.27 4.56
N ALA A 157 -14.99 -10.73 5.37
CA ALA A 157 -14.95 -10.86 6.82
C ALA A 157 -15.56 -12.18 7.30
N PHE A 158 -16.55 -12.70 6.57
CA PHE A 158 -17.37 -13.83 7.03
C PHE A 158 -17.35 -15.04 6.09
N THR A 159 -16.58 -15.00 4.99
CA THR A 159 -16.47 -16.13 4.06
C THR A 159 -15.03 -16.38 3.63
N ALA A 160 -14.79 -17.53 3.00
CA ALA A 160 -13.52 -17.86 2.36
C ALA A 160 -13.38 -17.29 0.92
N ALA A 161 -14.15 -16.24 0.58
CA ALA A 161 -14.13 -15.65 -0.76
C ALA A 161 -12.74 -15.10 -1.11
N PRO A 162 -12.17 -15.48 -2.27
CA PRO A 162 -10.91 -14.92 -2.74
C PRO A 162 -11.06 -13.42 -3.03
N PHE A 163 -10.21 -12.58 -2.42
CA PHE A 163 -10.19 -11.14 -2.66
C PHE A 163 -10.19 -10.74 -4.14
N PRO A 164 -9.39 -11.36 -5.04
CA PRO A 164 -9.40 -10.98 -6.45
C PRO A 164 -10.77 -11.13 -7.10
N LEU A 165 -11.54 -12.15 -6.70
CA LEU A 165 -12.89 -12.37 -7.23
C LEU A 165 -13.88 -11.31 -6.74
N VAL A 166 -13.75 -10.86 -5.48
CA VAL A 166 -14.58 -9.77 -4.93
C VAL A 166 -14.32 -8.46 -5.69
N VAL A 167 -13.05 -8.14 -5.95
CA VAL A 167 -12.66 -6.93 -6.71
C VAL A 167 -13.10 -7.02 -8.16
N LEU A 168 -12.89 -8.16 -8.82
CA LEU A 168 -13.34 -8.38 -10.20
C LEU A 168 -14.87 -8.31 -10.31
N GLY A 169 -15.60 -8.87 -9.34
CA GLY A 169 -17.06 -8.78 -9.25
C GLY A 169 -17.54 -7.33 -9.12
N ALA A 170 -16.89 -6.52 -8.29
CA ALA A 170 -17.19 -5.09 -8.17
C ALA A 170 -16.94 -4.34 -9.48
N GLY A 171 -15.82 -4.62 -10.16
CA GLY A 171 -15.49 -4.04 -11.46
C GLY A 171 -16.51 -4.42 -12.54
N ALA A 172 -16.88 -5.70 -12.62
CA ALA A 172 -17.88 -6.20 -13.56
C ALA A 172 -19.25 -5.58 -13.31
N LEU A 173 -19.69 -5.47 -12.06
CA LEU A 173 -20.94 -4.80 -11.71
C LEU A 173 -20.91 -3.32 -12.11
N GLY A 174 -19.78 -2.65 -11.89
CA GLY A 174 -19.61 -1.24 -12.29
C GLY A 174 -19.66 -1.07 -13.81
N TRP A 175 -19.05 -2.00 -14.54
CA TRP A 175 -19.11 -2.03 -16.00
C TRP A 175 -20.54 -2.20 -16.54
N LEU A 176 -21.32 -3.10 -15.94
CA LEU A 176 -22.69 -3.41 -16.35
C LEU A 176 -23.70 -2.32 -15.97
N THR A 177 -23.46 -1.60 -14.87
CA THR A 177 -24.37 -0.56 -14.35
C THR A 177 -24.05 0.85 -14.85
N ALA A 178 -22.99 1.00 -15.63
CA ALA A 178 -22.69 2.26 -16.28
C ALA A 178 -23.77 2.60 -17.32
N GLY A 179 -24.35 3.79 -17.22
CA GLY A 179 -25.31 4.28 -18.19
C GLY A 179 -24.71 4.34 -19.61
N ASN A 180 -25.56 4.19 -20.62
CA ASN A 180 -25.18 4.27 -22.04
C ASN A 180 -24.83 5.70 -22.51
N GLY A 181 -24.39 6.58 -21.60
CA GLY A 181 -24.09 7.98 -21.91
C GLY A 181 -23.14 8.08 -23.11
N GLU A 182 -23.51 8.92 -24.08
CA GLU A 182 -22.72 9.13 -25.30
C GLU A 182 -21.27 9.41 -24.96
N GLU A 183 -20.37 8.80 -25.75
CA GLU A 183 -18.94 9.07 -25.68
C GLU A 183 -18.74 10.58 -25.89
N ALA A 184 -18.53 11.33 -24.81
CA ALA A 184 -18.05 12.68 -24.91
C ALA A 184 -16.61 12.61 -25.46
N ILE A 185 -16.50 12.56 -26.78
CA ILE A 185 -15.25 12.80 -27.50
C ILE A 185 -14.98 14.30 -27.37
N ALA A 186 -14.55 14.72 -26.18
CA ALA A 186 -13.87 15.98 -26.01
C ALA A 186 -12.50 15.82 -26.66
N ASP A 187 -12.39 16.43 -27.84
CA ASP A 187 -11.21 16.53 -28.68
C ASP A 187 -9.97 16.74 -27.79
N ALA A 188 -9.08 15.76 -27.76
CA ALA A 188 -7.84 15.82 -27.02
C ALA A 188 -6.70 15.65 -28.02
N SER A 189 -5.89 16.70 -28.10
CA SER A 189 -4.49 16.69 -28.53
C SER A 189 -3.92 15.28 -28.53
N ARG A 190 -3.56 14.78 -29.73
CA ARG A 190 -3.04 13.42 -29.97
C ARG A 190 -2.19 12.94 -28.78
N PRO A 191 -2.57 11.84 -28.10
CA PRO A 191 -1.69 11.25 -27.12
C PRO A 191 -0.38 10.91 -27.83
N ALA A 192 0.75 11.37 -27.31
CA ALA A 192 2.03 10.82 -27.73
C ALA A 192 1.93 9.32 -27.46
N THR A 193 1.88 8.51 -28.52
CA THR A 193 1.90 7.06 -28.39
C THR A 193 3.09 6.71 -27.51
N GLY A 194 2.84 6.17 -26.32
CA GLY A 194 3.88 5.55 -25.52
C GLY A 194 4.62 4.59 -26.42
N ARG A 195 5.92 4.81 -26.63
CA ARG A 195 6.67 4.03 -27.63
C ARG A 195 6.55 2.57 -27.22
N PRO A 196 6.06 1.65 -28.08
CA PRO A 196 5.88 0.24 -27.71
C PRO A 196 7.17 -0.39 -27.18
N ARG A 197 8.32 0.11 -27.66
CA ARG A 197 9.64 -0.20 -27.12
C ARG A 197 9.80 0.14 -25.63
N THR A 198 9.35 1.31 -25.18
CA THR A 198 9.41 1.69 -23.75
C THR A 198 8.52 0.77 -22.92
N ALA A 199 7.32 0.44 -23.40
CA ALA A 199 6.44 -0.51 -22.74
C ALA A 199 7.10 -1.88 -22.59
N LEU A 200 7.69 -2.41 -23.66
CA LEU A 200 8.41 -3.67 -23.65
C LEU A 200 9.60 -3.66 -22.70
N VAL A 201 10.38 -2.58 -22.67
CA VAL A 201 11.52 -2.44 -21.75
C VAL A 201 11.06 -2.42 -20.29
N CYS A 202 10.04 -1.61 -19.96
CA CYS A 202 9.52 -1.56 -18.60
C CYS A 202 8.90 -2.90 -18.16
N LEU A 203 8.17 -3.58 -19.06
CA LEU A 203 7.62 -4.90 -18.82
C LEU A 203 8.72 -5.94 -18.60
N ALA A 204 9.75 -5.94 -19.45
CA ALA A 204 10.90 -6.82 -19.30
C ALA A 204 11.64 -6.58 -17.99
N LEU A 205 11.89 -5.31 -17.62
CA LEU A 205 12.55 -4.96 -16.35
C LEU A 205 11.73 -5.37 -15.13
N TRP A 206 10.40 -5.25 -15.20
CA TRP A 206 9.53 -5.70 -14.12
C TRP A 206 9.54 -7.23 -13.98
N LEU A 207 9.42 -7.97 -15.08
CA LEU A 207 9.30 -9.42 -15.06
C LEU A 207 10.64 -10.17 -14.97
N ALA A 208 11.75 -9.54 -15.34
CA ALA A 208 13.09 -10.16 -15.34
C ALA A 208 13.48 -10.80 -14.00
N PRO A 209 13.39 -10.13 -12.83
CA PRO A 209 13.76 -10.76 -11.57
C PRO A 209 12.82 -11.91 -11.19
N ILE A 210 11.53 -11.81 -11.53
CA ILE A 210 10.56 -12.89 -11.31
C ILE A 210 10.96 -14.10 -12.16
N GLY A 211 11.19 -13.89 -13.46
CA GLY A 211 11.62 -14.95 -14.39
C GLY A 211 12.95 -15.58 -13.99
N LEU A 212 13.91 -14.78 -13.53
CA LEU A 212 15.19 -15.27 -13.04
C LEU A 212 15.03 -16.15 -11.79
N ALA A 213 14.20 -15.74 -10.82
CA ALA A 213 13.91 -16.54 -9.63
C ALA A 213 13.26 -17.89 -10.01
N TRP A 214 12.34 -17.89 -10.96
CA TRP A 214 11.71 -19.11 -11.48
C TRP A 214 12.68 -19.99 -12.29
N LEU A 215 13.63 -19.40 -13.01
CA LEU A 215 14.63 -20.15 -13.77
C LEU A 215 15.67 -20.83 -12.85
N LEU A 216 16.12 -20.12 -11.82
CA LEU A 216 17.17 -20.60 -10.92
C LEU A 216 16.64 -21.55 -9.85
N ALA A 217 15.46 -21.26 -9.29
CA ALA A 217 14.87 -22.03 -8.21
C ALA A 217 13.33 -22.06 -8.32
N PRO A 218 12.79 -22.85 -9.27
CA PRO A 218 11.35 -23.03 -9.39
C PRO A 218 10.74 -23.49 -8.06
N GLY A 219 9.64 -22.87 -7.64
CA GLY A 219 8.97 -23.19 -6.39
C GLY A 219 9.60 -22.61 -5.11
N SER A 220 10.73 -21.90 -5.21
CA SER A 220 11.29 -21.18 -4.06
C SER A 220 10.37 -20.08 -3.54
N ALA A 221 10.51 -19.73 -2.26
CA ALA A 221 9.76 -18.61 -1.66
C ALA A 221 9.97 -17.31 -2.44
N LEU A 222 11.19 -17.03 -2.90
CA LEU A 222 11.52 -15.84 -3.68
C LEU A 222 10.77 -15.78 -5.02
N ALA A 223 10.63 -16.91 -5.71
CA ALA A 223 9.88 -17.01 -6.96
C ALA A 223 8.37 -16.79 -6.75
N TRP A 224 7.80 -17.35 -5.68
CA TRP A 224 6.41 -17.14 -5.29
C TRP A 224 6.15 -15.72 -4.81
N MET A 225 7.06 -15.12 -4.06
CA MET A 225 7.01 -13.70 -3.67
C MET A 225 6.97 -12.79 -4.88
N GLY A 226 7.84 -13.05 -5.88
CA GLY A 226 7.84 -12.29 -7.12
C GLY A 226 6.49 -12.31 -7.84
N LEU A 227 5.86 -13.48 -7.96
CA LEU A 227 4.52 -13.60 -8.55
C LEU A 227 3.43 -12.98 -7.69
N ALA A 228 3.45 -13.21 -6.37
CA ALA A 228 2.42 -12.72 -5.46
C ALA A 228 2.42 -11.19 -5.39
N PHE A 229 3.59 -10.58 -5.16
CA PHE A 229 3.74 -9.13 -5.07
C PHE A 229 3.62 -8.46 -6.44
N GLY A 230 4.13 -9.07 -7.51
CA GLY A 230 3.94 -8.57 -8.87
C GLY A 230 2.48 -8.60 -9.31
N GLY A 231 1.79 -9.73 -9.09
CA GLY A 231 0.36 -9.87 -9.37
C GLY A 231 -0.47 -8.85 -8.59
N LEU A 232 -0.16 -8.68 -7.30
CA LEU A 232 -0.74 -7.64 -6.45
C LEU A 232 -0.59 -6.24 -7.04
N ALA A 233 0.61 -5.87 -7.43
CA ALA A 233 0.90 -4.56 -7.98
C ALA A 233 0.12 -4.30 -9.29
N ALA A 234 -0.10 -5.34 -10.09
CA ALA A 234 -0.86 -5.26 -11.34
C ALA A 234 -2.36 -5.02 -11.12
N ILE A 235 -2.92 -5.49 -10.01
CA ILE A 235 -4.36 -5.47 -9.72
C ILE A 235 -4.75 -4.49 -8.59
N SER A 236 -3.78 -3.81 -7.98
CA SER A 236 -4.00 -2.94 -6.82
C SER A 236 -4.61 -1.60 -7.24
N PHE A 237 -5.94 -1.55 -7.36
CA PHE A 237 -6.72 -0.32 -7.47
C PHE A 237 -7.28 0.06 -6.09
N GLY A 238 -7.21 1.35 -5.71
CA GLY A 238 -7.70 1.83 -4.41
C GLY A 238 -6.65 2.00 -3.32
N GLY A 239 -5.38 2.14 -3.70
CA GLY A 239 -4.27 2.53 -2.83
C GLY A 239 -3.68 1.41 -1.96
N ALA A 240 -2.62 1.77 -1.22
CA ALA A 240 -1.81 0.82 -0.45
C ALA A 240 -2.64 -0.08 0.49
N TYR A 241 -3.65 0.47 1.16
CA TYR A 241 -4.45 -0.25 2.17
C TYR A 241 -5.29 -1.40 1.59
N ALA A 242 -5.73 -1.32 0.33
CA ALA A 242 -6.43 -2.43 -0.33
C ALA A 242 -5.47 -3.60 -0.60
N ALA A 243 -4.24 -3.29 -1.03
CA ALA A 243 -3.19 -4.26 -1.27
C ALA A 243 -2.76 -4.98 0.03
N LEU A 244 -2.79 -4.28 1.17
CA LEU A 244 -2.47 -4.84 2.49
C LEU A 244 -3.40 -5.98 2.91
N ALA A 245 -4.70 -5.89 2.65
CA ALA A 245 -5.62 -6.96 3.04
C ALA A 245 -5.36 -8.25 2.25
N TYR A 246 -5.01 -8.14 0.97
CA TYR A 246 -4.59 -9.29 0.20
C TYR A 246 -3.23 -9.82 0.65
N LEU A 247 -2.28 -8.95 1.00
CA LEU A 247 -0.99 -9.35 1.54
C LEU A 247 -1.16 -10.24 2.78
N GLY A 248 -2.10 -9.89 3.67
CA GLY A 248 -2.48 -10.71 4.81
C GLY A 248 -2.93 -12.11 4.42
N GLN A 249 -3.87 -12.21 3.46
CA GLN A 249 -4.35 -13.51 2.96
C GLN A 249 -3.26 -14.32 2.28
N ALA A 250 -2.44 -13.70 1.42
CA ALA A 250 -1.37 -14.37 0.70
C ALA A 250 -0.27 -14.85 1.66
N ALA A 251 0.19 -14.00 2.57
CA ALA A 251 1.21 -14.36 3.55
C ALA A 251 0.75 -15.50 4.46
N SER A 252 -0.52 -15.52 4.84
CA SER A 252 -1.12 -16.61 5.60
C SER A 252 -1.21 -17.90 4.76
N ALA A 253 -1.69 -17.82 3.52
CA ALA A 253 -1.84 -18.98 2.64
C ALA A 253 -0.49 -19.64 2.28
N PHE A 254 0.57 -18.84 2.10
CA PHE A 254 1.92 -19.35 1.86
C PHE A 254 2.70 -19.68 3.15
N GLY A 255 2.13 -19.41 4.33
CA GLY A 255 2.80 -19.63 5.61
C GLY A 255 4.05 -18.77 5.81
N TRP A 256 4.17 -17.63 5.12
CA TRP A 256 5.34 -16.75 5.23
C TRP A 256 5.42 -16.07 6.59
N LEU A 257 4.29 -15.57 7.08
CA LEU A 257 4.21 -14.85 8.34
C LEU A 257 3.03 -15.36 9.17
N THR A 258 3.24 -15.40 10.48
CA THR A 258 2.17 -15.48 11.48
C THR A 258 1.32 -14.20 11.49
N THR A 259 0.10 -14.30 12.04
CA THR A 259 -0.75 -13.13 12.28
C THR A 259 -0.01 -12.04 13.07
N THR A 260 0.67 -12.40 14.16
CA THR A 260 1.42 -11.46 14.99
C THR A 260 2.51 -10.74 14.21
N GLN A 261 3.30 -11.47 13.40
CA GLN A 261 4.32 -10.87 12.54
C GLN A 261 3.72 -9.92 11.50
N MET A 262 2.55 -10.24 10.93
CA MET A 262 1.86 -9.33 10.01
C MET A 262 1.46 -8.02 10.70
N LEU A 263 0.94 -8.11 11.93
CA LEU A 263 0.60 -6.93 12.74
C LEU A 263 1.85 -6.09 13.06
N ASP A 264 2.96 -6.75 13.43
CA ASP A 264 4.25 -6.11 13.70
C ASP A 264 4.78 -5.37 12.47
N GLY A 265 4.78 -6.04 11.32
CA GLY A 265 5.24 -5.47 10.05
C GLY A 265 4.44 -4.24 9.64
N LEU A 266 3.11 -4.26 9.80
CA LEU A 266 2.30 -3.09 9.52
C LEU A 266 2.61 -1.93 10.48
N GLY A 267 2.81 -2.25 11.75
CA GLY A 267 3.32 -1.31 12.75
C GLY A 267 4.58 -0.60 12.29
N LEU A 268 5.61 -1.38 11.95
CA LEU A 268 6.88 -0.85 11.50
C LEU A 268 6.72 0.03 10.26
N ALA A 269 5.90 -0.39 9.29
CA ALA A 269 5.69 0.34 8.05
C ALA A 269 5.08 1.74 8.27
N GLU A 270 4.14 1.90 9.20
CA GLU A 270 3.56 3.22 9.54
C GLU A 270 4.59 4.18 10.19
N THR A 271 5.71 3.65 10.71
CA THR A 271 6.82 4.47 11.25
C THR A 271 7.85 4.87 10.20
N THR A 272 7.76 4.32 8.99
CA THR A 272 8.74 4.55 7.93
C THR A 272 8.37 5.73 7.03
N PRO A 273 9.36 6.47 6.51
CA PRO A 273 9.10 7.41 5.44
C PRO A 273 8.72 6.66 4.16
N GLY A 274 7.83 7.22 3.36
CA GLY A 274 7.42 6.64 2.09
C GLY A 274 6.15 5.78 2.19
N PRO A 275 5.75 5.13 1.09
CA PRO A 275 4.44 4.49 0.97
C PRO A 275 4.21 3.38 1.98
N LEU A 276 3.03 3.33 2.59
CA LEU A 276 2.66 2.25 3.53
C LEU A 276 2.82 0.84 2.93
N ILE A 277 2.68 0.71 1.61
CA ILE A 277 2.89 -0.56 0.91
C ILE A 277 4.31 -1.12 1.07
N LEU A 278 5.26 -0.35 1.62
CA LEU A 278 6.57 -0.83 2.05
C LEU A 278 6.50 -1.93 3.11
N VAL A 279 5.36 -2.15 3.78
CA VAL A 279 5.14 -3.37 4.59
C VAL A 279 5.41 -4.65 3.80
N PHE A 280 5.25 -4.64 2.46
CA PHE A 280 5.57 -5.77 1.60
C PHE A 280 7.04 -6.16 1.67
N VAL A 281 7.94 -5.18 1.89
CA VAL A 281 9.37 -5.41 2.10
C VAL A 281 9.59 -6.27 3.34
N PHE A 282 8.88 -5.98 4.43
CA PHE A 282 8.96 -6.78 5.64
C PHE A 282 8.40 -8.18 5.43
N VAL A 283 7.26 -8.31 4.75
CA VAL A 283 6.69 -9.63 4.44
C VAL A 283 7.64 -10.46 3.58
N GLY A 284 8.23 -9.87 2.54
CA GLY A 284 9.25 -10.51 1.71
C GLY A 284 10.48 -10.88 2.52
N PHE A 285 10.97 -9.98 3.37
CA PHE A 285 12.18 -10.19 4.18
C PHE A 285 12.00 -11.29 5.21
N VAL A 286 10.99 -11.17 6.06
CA VAL A 286 10.72 -12.10 7.17
C VAL A 286 10.24 -13.45 6.63
N GLY A 287 9.44 -13.46 5.56
CA GLY A 287 9.02 -14.70 4.90
C GLY A 287 10.19 -15.45 4.27
N ALA A 288 11.09 -14.74 3.57
CA ALA A 288 12.24 -15.37 2.95
C ALA A 288 13.27 -15.83 3.99
N TYR A 289 13.46 -15.07 5.07
CA TYR A 289 14.32 -15.48 6.19
C TYR A 289 13.88 -16.81 6.81
N GLN A 290 12.58 -16.97 7.07
CA GLN A 290 12.01 -18.15 7.75
C GLN A 290 11.95 -19.40 6.86
N THR A 291 11.85 -19.22 5.55
CA THR A 291 11.74 -20.33 4.59
C THR A 291 13.09 -20.77 4.03
N ALA A 292 14.13 -19.95 4.20
CA ALA A 292 15.48 -20.23 3.75
C ALA A 292 16.22 -21.19 4.68
N ALA A 293 17.17 -21.94 4.12
CA ALA A 293 18.16 -22.67 4.92
C ALA A 293 18.99 -21.68 5.77
N PRO A 294 19.40 -22.04 7.00
CA PRO A 294 20.03 -21.12 7.95
C PRO A 294 21.24 -20.35 7.38
N GLU A 295 22.04 -20.99 6.55
CA GLU A 295 23.22 -20.42 5.92
C GLU A 295 22.92 -19.35 4.86
N TRP A 296 21.72 -19.39 4.25
CA TRP A 296 21.27 -18.44 3.24
C TRP A 296 20.23 -17.44 3.76
N ALA A 297 19.78 -17.59 5.02
CA ALA A 297 18.64 -16.88 5.57
C ALA A 297 18.73 -15.36 5.42
N TRP A 298 19.86 -14.75 5.78
CA TRP A 298 20.04 -13.30 5.67
C TRP A 298 20.08 -12.80 4.23
N VAL A 299 20.76 -13.53 3.34
CA VAL A 299 20.85 -13.16 1.92
C VAL A 299 19.47 -13.24 1.27
N LEU A 300 18.77 -14.36 1.49
CA LEU A 300 17.41 -14.54 0.97
C LEU A 300 16.41 -13.58 1.60
N ALA A 301 16.59 -13.18 2.86
CA ALA A 301 15.78 -12.14 3.48
C ALA A 301 15.90 -10.80 2.76
N VAL A 302 17.13 -10.33 2.53
CA VAL A 302 17.35 -9.09 1.77
C VAL A 302 16.79 -9.20 0.35
N LEU A 303 17.04 -10.32 -0.33
CA LEU A 303 16.51 -10.57 -1.66
C LEU A 303 14.97 -10.63 -1.69
N GLY A 304 14.33 -11.21 -0.68
CA GLY A 304 12.88 -11.26 -0.52
C GLY A 304 12.29 -9.86 -0.34
N GLY A 305 12.89 -9.03 0.51
CA GLY A 305 12.48 -7.64 0.70
C GLY A 305 12.68 -6.78 -0.57
N VAL A 306 13.81 -6.94 -1.26
CA VAL A 306 14.09 -6.25 -2.53
C VAL A 306 13.17 -6.71 -3.65
N MET A 307 12.89 -8.02 -3.75
CA MET A 307 11.93 -8.58 -4.70
C MET A 307 10.54 -7.98 -4.47
N ALA A 308 10.10 -7.90 -3.21
CA ALA A 308 8.83 -7.29 -2.85
C ALA A 308 8.77 -5.81 -3.25
N ALA A 309 9.79 -5.02 -2.93
CA ALA A 309 9.87 -3.62 -3.34
C ALA A 309 9.84 -3.48 -4.86
N TRP A 310 10.71 -4.20 -5.56
CA TRP A 310 10.83 -4.10 -7.02
C TRP A 310 9.51 -4.44 -7.70
N THR A 311 8.93 -5.60 -7.40
CA THR A 311 7.70 -6.07 -8.05
C THR A 311 6.48 -5.22 -7.70
N THR A 312 6.51 -4.52 -6.56
CA THR A 312 5.46 -3.58 -6.15
C THR A 312 5.54 -2.24 -6.88
N PHE A 313 6.74 -1.66 -7.01
CA PHE A 313 6.92 -0.29 -7.53
C PHE A 313 7.32 -0.23 -9.02
N ALA A 314 7.95 -1.27 -9.57
CA ALA A 314 8.37 -1.31 -10.97
C ALA A 314 7.20 -1.14 -11.98
N PRO A 315 6.00 -1.73 -11.76
CA PRO A 315 4.87 -1.58 -12.69
C PRO A 315 4.45 -0.12 -12.90
N SER A 316 4.57 0.73 -11.88
CA SER A 316 4.26 2.15 -11.98
C SER A 316 5.04 2.84 -13.10
N PHE A 317 6.30 2.47 -13.33
CA PHE A 317 7.09 3.06 -14.44
C PHE A 317 6.54 2.65 -15.81
N LEU A 318 6.06 1.40 -15.95
CA LEU A 318 5.35 0.95 -17.15
C LEU A 318 4.09 1.79 -17.36
N TRP A 319 3.28 1.97 -16.32
CA TRP A 319 2.02 2.72 -16.40
C TRP A 319 2.23 4.21 -16.69
N ILE A 320 3.25 4.84 -16.09
CA ILE A 320 3.56 6.24 -16.35
C ILE A 320 4.17 6.44 -17.75
N PHE A 321 5.19 5.67 -18.13
CA PHE A 321 5.91 5.93 -19.38
C PHE A 321 5.19 5.40 -20.63
N ALA A 322 4.33 4.40 -20.48
CA ALA A 322 3.63 3.77 -21.61
C ALA A 322 2.10 3.75 -21.46
N GLY A 323 1.58 3.68 -20.23
CA GLY A 323 0.14 3.55 -19.96
C GLY A 323 -0.68 4.83 -20.09
N GLY A 324 -0.04 6.01 -20.06
CA GLY A 324 -0.68 7.34 -20.17
C GLY A 324 -1.89 7.41 -21.09
N PRO A 325 -1.70 7.20 -22.41
CA PRO A 325 -2.77 7.28 -23.39
C PRO A 325 -3.92 6.27 -23.19
N LEU A 326 -3.64 5.10 -22.63
CA LEU A 326 -4.65 4.03 -22.47
C LEU A 326 -5.58 4.34 -21.30
N PHE A 327 -5.01 4.71 -20.16
CA PHE A 327 -5.77 4.97 -18.95
C PHE A 327 -6.56 6.28 -19.02
N GLU A 328 -6.05 7.32 -19.69
CA GLU A 328 -6.83 8.54 -19.98
C GLU A 328 -8.06 8.25 -20.85
N ARG A 329 -7.93 7.38 -21.85
CA ARG A 329 -9.08 6.95 -22.69
C ARG A 329 -10.09 6.15 -21.89
N TRP A 330 -9.65 5.29 -20.98
CA TRP A 330 -10.54 4.49 -20.14
C TRP A 330 -11.28 5.34 -19.11
N GLY A 331 -10.59 6.25 -18.42
CA GLY A 331 -11.20 7.13 -17.42
C GLY A 331 -12.26 8.09 -17.98
N ARG A 332 -12.18 8.41 -19.28
CA ARG A 332 -13.18 9.23 -19.99
C ARG A 332 -14.43 8.46 -20.41
N ARG A 333 -14.37 7.12 -20.45
CA ARG A 333 -15.51 6.29 -20.85
C ARG A 333 -16.40 5.98 -19.65
N PRO A 334 -17.75 6.00 -19.80
CA PRO A 334 -18.67 5.76 -18.69
C PRO A 334 -18.46 4.39 -18.01
N ARG A 335 -18.25 3.32 -18.80
CA ARG A 335 -18.13 1.96 -18.27
C ARG A 335 -16.85 1.72 -17.45
N PRO A 336 -15.64 1.98 -17.98
CA PRO A 336 -14.42 1.81 -17.18
C PRO A 336 -14.38 2.74 -15.97
N ALA A 337 -14.84 3.99 -16.10
CA ALA A 337 -14.91 4.91 -14.96
C ALA A 337 -15.80 4.37 -13.83
N ARG A 338 -16.99 3.83 -14.16
CA ARG A 338 -17.89 3.23 -13.17
C ARG A 338 -17.32 1.94 -12.57
N ALA A 339 -16.65 1.11 -13.37
CA ALA A 339 -15.94 -0.07 -12.89
C ALA A 339 -14.88 0.29 -11.84
N LEU A 340 -14.01 1.27 -12.14
CA LEU A 340 -12.99 1.74 -11.20
C LEU A 340 -13.59 2.35 -9.92
N ALA A 341 -14.72 3.05 -10.03
CA ALA A 341 -15.43 3.59 -8.88
C ALA A 341 -15.95 2.48 -7.95
N LEU A 342 -16.56 1.41 -8.49
CA LEU A 342 -17.02 0.30 -7.66
C LEU A 342 -15.88 -0.57 -7.12
N ILE A 343 -14.76 -0.71 -7.84
CA ILE A 343 -13.54 -1.33 -7.31
C ILE A 343 -13.03 -0.52 -6.11
N SER A 344 -12.99 0.81 -6.21
CA SER A 344 -12.59 1.69 -5.11
C SER A 344 -13.53 1.57 -3.92
N ALA A 345 -14.84 1.40 -4.15
CA ALA A 345 -15.79 1.15 -3.07
C ALA A 345 -15.61 -0.22 -2.42
N ALA A 346 -15.34 -1.28 -3.19
CA ALA A 346 -15.01 -2.59 -2.66
C ALA A 346 -13.72 -2.56 -1.81
N ALA A 347 -12.71 -1.80 -2.23
CA ALA A 347 -11.50 -1.55 -1.48
C ALA A 347 -11.77 -0.94 -0.09
N VAL A 348 -12.78 -0.06 0.06
CA VAL A 348 -13.18 0.44 1.39
C VAL A 348 -13.71 -0.69 2.27
N GLY A 349 -14.55 -1.58 1.73
CA GLY A 349 -15.05 -2.76 2.46
C GLY A 349 -13.92 -3.69 2.89
N VAL A 350 -12.92 -3.86 2.04
CA VAL A 350 -11.68 -4.61 2.32
C VAL A 350 -10.90 -3.99 3.47
N ILE A 351 -10.72 -2.66 3.48
CA ILE A 351 -10.06 -1.95 4.59
C ILE A 351 -10.86 -2.13 5.88
N GLY A 352 -12.20 -2.14 5.81
CA GLY A 352 -13.06 -2.44 6.95
C GLY A 352 -12.84 -3.84 7.51
N GLN A 353 -12.71 -4.84 6.64
CA GLN A 353 -12.43 -6.22 7.03
C GLN A 353 -11.05 -6.31 7.69
N LEU A 354 -10.06 -5.63 7.12
CA LEU A 354 -8.71 -5.56 7.69
C LEU A 354 -8.74 -4.91 9.08
N ALA A 355 -9.46 -3.79 9.25
CA ALA A 355 -9.62 -3.11 10.53
C ALA A 355 -10.25 -4.03 11.60
N LEU A 356 -11.31 -4.76 11.24
CA LEU A 356 -11.94 -5.74 12.13
C LEU A 356 -10.96 -6.86 12.50
N TRP A 357 -10.29 -7.43 11.51
CA TRP A 357 -9.31 -8.50 11.72
C TRP A 357 -8.17 -8.06 12.64
N PHE A 358 -7.63 -6.84 12.44
CA PHE A 358 -6.60 -6.23 13.28
C PHE A 358 -7.08 -6.02 14.71
N ALA A 359 -8.25 -5.41 14.87
CA ALA A 359 -8.81 -5.12 16.19
C ALA A 359 -9.03 -6.41 16.98
N LEU A 360 -9.58 -7.45 16.35
CA LEU A 360 -9.81 -8.73 17.02
C LEU A 360 -8.50 -9.41 17.45
N HIS A 361 -7.50 -9.49 16.58
CA HIS A 361 -6.21 -10.13 16.91
C HIS A 361 -5.31 -9.30 17.84
N LEU A 362 -5.55 -8.00 17.95
CA LEU A 362 -4.86 -7.14 18.91
C LEU A 362 -5.52 -7.21 20.28
N MET A 363 -6.86 -7.16 20.32
CA MET A 363 -7.62 -7.01 21.56
C MET A 363 -7.92 -8.34 22.24
N PHE A 364 -7.89 -9.47 21.53
CA PHE A 364 -8.19 -10.78 22.09
C PHE A 364 -7.00 -11.71 21.90
N ARG A 365 -6.56 -12.35 22.98
CA ARG A 365 -5.42 -13.27 22.97
C ARG A 365 -5.79 -14.64 22.40
N SER A 366 -7.06 -15.04 22.52
CA SER A 366 -7.58 -16.29 21.98
C SER A 366 -8.91 -16.08 21.26
N GLY A 367 -9.19 -16.99 20.34
CA GLY A 367 -10.42 -17.05 19.59
C GLY A 367 -10.46 -18.34 18.79
N HIS A 368 -11.63 -18.70 18.30
CA HIS A 368 -11.80 -19.85 17.43
C HIS A 368 -12.51 -19.41 16.15
N THR A 369 -12.10 -20.01 15.04
CA THR A 369 -12.76 -19.80 13.76
C THR A 369 -13.78 -20.90 13.56
N LEU A 370 -15.05 -20.52 13.48
CA LEU A 370 -16.10 -21.42 13.03
C LEU A 370 -16.08 -21.48 11.51
N GLU A 371 -15.90 -22.68 10.97
CA GLU A 371 -15.98 -22.94 9.54
C GLU A 371 -17.23 -23.78 9.24
N ALA A 372 -18.10 -23.26 8.37
CA ALA A 372 -19.30 -23.95 7.90
C ALA A 372 -19.44 -23.77 6.39
N GLY A 373 -18.82 -24.67 5.61
CA GLY A 373 -18.74 -24.55 4.17
C GLY A 373 -17.96 -23.28 3.77
N PRO A 374 -18.54 -22.35 2.98
CA PRO A 374 -17.87 -21.11 2.61
C PRO A 374 -17.84 -20.08 3.75
N LEU A 375 -18.64 -20.25 4.81
CA LEU A 375 -18.70 -19.33 5.94
C LEU A 375 -17.50 -19.54 6.87
N ARG A 376 -16.84 -18.45 7.22
CA ARG A 376 -15.74 -18.39 8.19
C ARG A 376 -15.99 -17.24 9.14
N LEU A 377 -16.33 -17.56 10.39
CA LEU A 377 -16.58 -16.55 11.42
C LEU A 377 -15.55 -16.70 12.53
N MET A 378 -14.77 -15.65 12.75
CA MET A 378 -13.85 -15.60 13.89
C MET A 378 -14.60 -15.10 15.13
N LEU A 379 -14.73 -15.98 16.13
CA LEU A 379 -15.32 -15.65 17.42
C LEU A 379 -14.20 -15.44 18.44
N PRO A 380 -13.96 -14.19 18.89
CA PRO A 380 -13.00 -13.95 19.97
C PRO A 380 -13.51 -14.56 21.27
N ASP A 381 -12.61 -15.06 22.11
CA ASP A 381 -12.94 -15.46 23.47
C ASP A 381 -13.04 -14.20 24.35
N PRO A 382 -14.23 -13.82 24.87
CA PRO A 382 -14.39 -12.61 25.68
C PRO A 382 -13.52 -12.59 26.94
N ALA A 383 -13.17 -13.75 27.49
CA ALA A 383 -12.30 -13.85 28.66
C ALA A 383 -10.83 -13.52 28.34
N SER A 384 -10.45 -13.56 27.07
CA SER A 384 -9.09 -13.32 26.59
C SER A 384 -8.80 -11.85 26.24
N LEU A 385 -9.71 -10.94 26.60
CA LEU A 385 -9.60 -9.52 26.31
C LEU A 385 -8.34 -8.93 26.95
N ASP A 386 -7.50 -8.33 26.11
CA ASP A 386 -6.30 -7.62 26.51
C ASP A 386 -6.63 -6.15 26.82
N TYR A 387 -6.73 -5.85 28.12
CA TYR A 387 -7.05 -4.50 28.60
C TYR A 387 -5.96 -3.48 28.26
N ALA A 388 -4.69 -3.91 28.16
CA ALA A 388 -3.60 -3.01 27.77
C ALA A 388 -3.75 -2.61 26.30
N ALA A 389 -4.01 -3.58 25.42
CA ALA A 389 -4.25 -3.33 24.00
C ALA A 389 -5.50 -2.46 23.77
N LEU A 390 -6.59 -2.73 24.49
CA LEU A 390 -7.81 -1.91 24.46
C LEU A 390 -7.53 -0.46 24.91
N GLY A 391 -6.86 -0.28 26.05
CA GLY A 391 -6.54 1.04 26.60
C GLY A 391 -5.62 1.85 25.68
N LEU A 392 -4.58 1.21 25.12
CA LEU A 392 -3.71 1.82 24.13
C LEU A 392 -4.46 2.19 22.84
N THR A 393 -5.36 1.33 22.37
CA THR A 393 -6.15 1.62 21.16
C THR A 393 -7.09 2.81 21.39
N ALA A 394 -7.73 2.89 22.55
CA ALA A 394 -8.56 4.04 22.93
C ALA A 394 -7.72 5.34 23.02
N LEU A 395 -6.52 5.25 23.61
CA LEU A 395 -5.58 6.38 23.65
C LEU A 395 -5.18 6.82 22.23
N ALA A 396 -4.81 5.89 21.36
CA ALA A 396 -4.43 6.18 19.97
C ALA A 396 -5.57 6.89 19.22
N LEU A 397 -6.81 6.41 19.35
CA LEU A 397 -7.99 7.04 18.74
C LEU A 397 -8.22 8.47 19.27
N ALA A 398 -8.02 8.71 20.57
CA ALA A 398 -8.16 10.03 21.17
C ALA A 398 -7.06 11.01 20.71
N LEU A 399 -5.85 10.51 20.46
CA LEU A 399 -4.70 11.31 20.02
C LEU A 399 -4.68 11.56 18.52
N LEU A 400 -5.37 10.74 17.73
CA LEU A 400 -5.39 10.78 16.26
C LEU A 400 -5.75 12.15 15.66
N SER A 401 -6.65 12.89 16.32
CA SER A 401 -7.05 14.24 15.90
C SER A 401 -6.25 15.38 16.55
N ARG A 402 -5.39 15.05 17.53
CA ARG A 402 -4.68 16.02 18.37
C ARG A 402 -3.19 16.11 18.07
N LEU A 403 -2.57 15.02 17.58
CA LEU A 403 -1.14 14.94 17.34
C LEU A 403 -0.83 14.59 15.87
N PRO A 404 0.28 15.09 15.31
CA PRO A 404 0.84 14.57 14.08
C PRO A 404 1.12 13.06 14.21
N MET A 405 0.99 12.32 13.11
CA MET A 405 1.13 10.85 13.07
C MET A 405 2.39 10.34 13.77
N LEU A 406 3.56 10.91 13.48
CA LEU A 406 4.83 10.48 14.08
C LEU A 406 4.88 10.74 15.59
N ALA A 407 4.34 11.88 16.05
CA ALA A 407 4.29 12.19 17.47
C ALA A 407 3.33 11.24 18.20
N MET A 408 2.18 10.92 17.60
CA MET A 408 1.26 9.92 18.12
C MET A 408 1.94 8.55 18.23
N ILE A 409 2.62 8.09 17.18
CA ILE A 409 3.36 6.82 17.19
C ILE A 409 4.40 6.79 18.32
N ALA A 410 5.19 7.86 18.48
CA ALA A 410 6.19 7.96 19.54
C ALA A 410 5.55 7.89 20.94
N VAL A 411 4.44 8.61 21.16
CA VAL A 411 3.67 8.54 22.42
C VAL A 411 3.16 7.12 22.67
N MET A 412 2.66 6.44 21.64
CA MET A 412 2.15 5.08 21.75
C MET A 412 3.24 4.06 22.07
N ILE A 413 4.44 4.19 21.49
CA ILE A 413 5.60 3.37 21.83
C ILE A 413 5.99 3.56 23.30
N VAL A 414 6.08 4.81 23.76
CA VAL A 414 6.40 5.13 25.16
C VAL A 414 5.32 4.57 26.10
N ALA A 415 4.05 4.74 25.76
CA ALA A 415 2.93 4.21 26.55
C ALA A 415 2.98 2.68 26.67
N GLY A 416 3.32 1.97 25.58
CA GLY A 416 3.51 0.52 25.61
C GLY A 416 4.64 0.08 26.55
N VAL A 417 5.78 0.79 26.52
CA VAL A 417 6.91 0.53 27.42
C VAL A 417 6.56 0.84 28.88
N LEU A 418 5.86 1.94 29.15
CA LEU A 418 5.43 2.32 30.49
C LEU A 418 4.42 1.32 31.08
N LEU A 419 3.48 0.80 30.27
CA LEU A 419 2.54 -0.23 30.73
C LEU A 419 3.28 -1.48 31.22
N LYS A 420 4.30 -1.94 30.48
CA LYS A 420 5.16 -3.04 30.93
C LYS A 420 5.87 -2.71 32.24
N ALA A 421 6.39 -1.49 32.40
CA ALA A 421 7.06 -1.06 33.63
C ALA A 421 6.13 -1.05 34.85
N VAL A 422 4.83 -0.83 34.66
CA VAL A 422 3.80 -0.84 35.71
C VAL A 422 3.21 -2.24 35.93
N GLY A 423 3.67 -3.26 35.19
CA GLY A 423 3.26 -4.66 35.38
C GLY A 423 2.03 -5.09 34.57
N PHE A 424 1.57 -4.26 33.62
CA PHE A 424 0.57 -4.65 32.63
C PHE A 424 1.27 -5.23 31.40
N SER A 425 1.19 -6.55 31.22
CA SER A 425 1.76 -7.28 30.06
C SER A 425 0.74 -8.08 29.29
#